data_AF-F8DPK4-F1
#
_entry.id   AF-F8DPK4-F1
#
_cell.length_a   1.000
_cell.length_b   1.000
_cell.length_c   1.000
_cell.angle_alpha   90.00
_cell.angle_beta   90.00
_cell.angle_gamma   90.00
#
_symmetry.space_group_name_H-M   'P 1'
#
loop_
_entity.id
_entity.type
_entity.pdbx_description
1 polymer ?
#
loop_
_entity_poly.entity_id
_entity_poly.type
_entity_poly.pdbx_seq_one_letter_code
_entity_poly.pdbx_strand_id
1 'polypeptide(L)' 'MKKCPYCNTLNPDDAEVCENCGKSLKGQMLALVCPNCGKINALGSRECSVCHTKLSQGNHQLVSRKITPRKK' A
#
# COMPACT_ATOMS: atom_id res chain seq x y z
N MET A 1 -6.51 16.22 1.66
CA MET A 1 -6.83 15.43 2.87
C MET A 1 -6.60 13.96 2.54
N LYS A 2 -5.97 13.18 3.44
CA LYS A 2 -5.68 11.75 3.21
C LYS A 2 -6.69 10.85 3.92
N LYS A 3 -7.23 9.86 3.21
CA LYS A 3 -8.14 8.88 3.81
C LYS A 3 -7.34 7.74 4.45
N CYS A 4 -7.60 7.45 5.71
CA CYS A 4 -7.01 6.30 6.39
C CYS A 4 -7.53 5.00 5.73
N PRO A 5 -6.66 4.13 5.21
CA PRO A 5 -7.10 2.90 4.55
C PRO A 5 -7.62 1.83 5.51
N TYR A 6 -7.46 2.05 6.82
CA TYR A 6 -7.85 1.07 7.85
C TYR A 6 -9.21 1.37 8.49
N CYS A 7 -9.55 2.64 8.68
CA CYS A 7 -10.81 3.06 9.32
C CYS A 7 -11.59 4.10 8.51
N ASN A 8 -11.12 4.45 7.32
CA ASN A 8 -11.75 5.42 6.40
C ASN A 8 -11.84 6.88 6.89
N THR A 9 -11.31 7.21 8.07
CA THR A 9 -11.22 8.59 8.57
C THR A 9 -10.41 9.47 7.61
N LEU A 10 -10.92 10.67 7.32
CA LEU A 10 -10.17 11.70 6.61
C LEU A 10 -9.24 12.41 7.59
N ASN A 11 -7.96 12.49 7.25
CA ASN A 11 -6.93 13.12 8.06
C ASN A 11 -6.28 14.26 7.24
N PRO A 12 -5.64 15.24 7.89
CA PRO A 12 -4.82 16.26 7.22
C PRO A 12 -3.77 15.65 6.27
N ASP A 13 -3.38 16.34 5.20
CA ASP A 13 -2.39 15.82 4.23
C ASP A 13 -1.01 15.57 4.84
N ASP A 14 -0.68 16.26 5.93
CA ASP A 14 0.58 16.07 6.66
C ASP A 14 0.48 15.01 7.77
N ALA A 15 -0.73 14.52 8.09
CA ALA A 15 -0.93 13.59 9.21
C ALA A 15 -0.11 12.29 9.05
N GLU A 16 0.76 12.02 10.02
CA GLU A 16 1.65 10.86 10.01
C GLU A 16 1.00 9.60 10.61
N VAL A 17 -0.05 9.81 11.40
CA VAL A 17 -0.87 8.81 12.08
C VAL A 17 -2.34 9.19 11.94
N CYS A 18 -3.22 8.19 11.95
CA CYS A 18 -4.65 8.44 11.90
C CYS A 18 -5.15 8.94 13.27
N GLU A 19 -5.84 10.08 13.27
CA GLU A 19 -6.39 10.69 14.49
C GLU A 19 -7.45 9.83 15.18
N ASN A 20 -8.12 8.93 14.43
CA ASN A 20 -9.18 8.08 14.95
C ASN A 20 -8.69 6.70 15.41
N CYS A 21 -7.85 6.03 14.62
CA CYS A 21 -7.43 4.65 14.90
C CYS A 21 -5.96 4.48 15.29
N GLY A 22 -5.17 5.56 15.30
CA GLY A 22 -3.76 5.57 15.70
C GLY A 22 -2.79 4.87 14.72
N LYS A 23 -3.27 4.26 13.63
CA LYS A 23 -2.40 3.60 12.65
C LYS A 23 -1.58 4.61 11.86
N SER A 24 -0.34 4.25 11.54
CA SER A 24 0.53 5.11 10.74
C SER A 24 -0.01 5.31 9.32
N LEU A 25 0.04 6.56 8.89
CA LEU A 25 -0.24 7.02 7.53
C LEU A 25 1.05 7.33 6.76
N LYS A 26 2.22 7.19 7.41
CA LYS A 26 3.54 7.29 6.76
C LYS A 26 3.83 6.10 5.86
N GLY A 27 4.63 6.34 4.82
CA GLY A 27 5.19 5.27 3.97
C GLY A 27 4.16 4.60 3.05
N GLN A 28 3.03 5.23 2.79
CA GLN A 28 2.08 4.80 1.76
C GLN A 28 2.76 4.91 0.39
N MET A 29 2.77 3.82 -0.38
CA MET A 29 3.27 3.79 -1.75
C MET A 29 2.21 3.15 -2.63
N LEU A 30 2.03 3.70 -3.84
CA LEU A 30 1.22 3.05 -4.86
C LEU A 30 1.97 1.80 -5.36
N ALA A 31 1.30 0.65 -5.35
CA ALA A 31 1.85 -0.62 -5.82
C ALA A 31 0.78 -1.47 -6.49
N LEU A 32 1.17 -2.53 -7.20
CA LEU A 32 0.26 -3.51 -7.77
C LEU A 32 0.06 -4.66 -6.79
N VAL A 33 -1.15 -4.84 -6.25
CA VAL A 33 -1.47 -5.98 -5.38
C VAL A 33 -2.07 -7.09 -6.22
N CYS A 34 -1.41 -8.25 -6.24
CA CYS A 34 -1.85 -9.39 -7.04
C CYS A 34 -3.25 -9.85 -6.58
N PRO A 35 -4.24 -9.91 -7.49
CA PRO A 35 -5.60 -10.30 -7.13
C PRO A 35 -5.73 -11.80 -6.81
N ASN A 36 -4.75 -12.61 -7.22
CA ASN A 36 -4.76 -14.05 -7.01
C ASN A 36 -4.10 -14.44 -5.66
N CYS A 37 -2.95 -13.85 -5.32
CA CYS A 37 -2.17 -14.26 -4.13
C CYS A 37 -1.88 -13.13 -3.12
N GLY A 38 -2.30 -11.88 -3.38
CA GLY A 38 -2.08 -10.74 -2.49
C GLY A 38 -0.65 -10.20 -2.45
N LYS A 39 0.31 -10.78 -3.20
CA LYS A 39 1.68 -10.26 -3.28
C LYS A 39 1.69 -8.82 -3.80
N ILE A 40 2.44 -7.96 -3.11
CA ILE A 40 2.74 -6.60 -3.56
C ILE A 40 3.83 -6.67 -4.63
N ASN A 41 3.57 -6.06 -5.79
CA ASN A 41 4.49 -5.95 -6.92
C ASN A 41 4.72 -4.47 -7.25
N ALA A 42 5.84 -4.17 -7.89
CA ALA A 42 6.19 -2.80 -8.27
C ALA A 42 5.23 -2.26 -9.33
N LEU A 43 5.12 -0.93 -9.40
CA LEU A 43 4.41 -0.28 -10.51
C LEU A 43 5.08 -0.65 -11.83
N GLY A 44 4.27 -0.98 -12.83
CA GLY A 44 4.74 -1.41 -14.15
C GLY A 44 5.06 -2.90 -14.30
N SER A 45 4.96 -3.70 -13.23
CA SER A 45 5.03 -5.16 -13.37
C SER A 45 3.87 -5.68 -14.23
N ARG A 46 4.18 -6.50 -15.25
CA ARG A 46 3.18 -7.12 -16.13
C ARG A 46 2.54 -8.36 -15.52
N GLU A 47 3.22 -9.00 -14.58
CA GLU A 47 2.80 -10.23 -13.91
C GLU A 47 3.28 -10.27 -12.46
N CYS A 48 2.63 -11.10 -11.64
CA CYS A 48 3.02 -11.31 -10.26
C CYS A 48 4.33 -12.09 -10.17
N SER A 49 5.28 -11.55 -9.41
CA SER A 49 6.59 -12.17 -9.10
C SER A 49 6.54 -13.52 -8.37
N VAL A 50 5.35 -14.04 -8.03
CA VAL A 50 5.18 -15.28 -7.25
C VAL A 50 4.30 -16.28 -8.00
N CYS A 51 3.11 -15.86 -8.44
CA CYS A 51 2.16 -16.76 -9.10
C CYS A 51 1.94 -16.46 -10.59
N HIS A 52 2.70 -15.53 -11.18
CA HIS A 52 2.65 -15.16 -12.61
C HIS A 52 1.27 -14.69 -13.12
N THR A 53 0.33 -14.41 -12.22
CA THR A 53 -0.97 -13.79 -12.58
C THR A 53 -0.70 -12.44 -13.23
N LYS A 54 -1.33 -12.18 -14.40
CA LYS A 54 -1.23 -10.92 -15.12
C LYS A 54 -1.70 -9.76 -14.23
N LEU A 55 -0.92 -8.69 -14.21
CA LEU A 55 -1.21 -7.47 -13.46
C LEU A 55 -1.56 -6.35 -14.43
N SER A 56 -2.44 -5.46 -13.99
CA SER A 56 -2.97 -4.36 -14.78
C SER A 56 -3.19 -3.13 -13.91
N GLN A 57 -3.54 -2.00 -14.53
CA GLN A 57 -3.86 -0.78 -13.82
C GLN A 57 -4.98 -0.92 -12.78
N GLY A 58 -5.89 -1.89 -12.95
CA GLY A 58 -6.94 -2.18 -11.97
C GLY A 58 -6.44 -2.78 -10.65
N ASN A 59 -5.18 -3.22 -10.60
CA ASN A 59 -4.58 -3.82 -9.40
C ASN A 59 -3.82 -2.82 -8.52
N HIS A 60 -3.85 -1.53 -8.87
CA HIS A 60 -3.20 -0.50 -8.08
C HIS A 60 -3.87 -0.32 -6.72
N GLN A 61 -3.06 -0.40 -5.66
CA GLN A 61 -3.49 -0.14 -4.30
C GLN A 61 -2.42 0.66 -3.55
N LEU A 62 -2.88 1.56 -2.70
CA LEU A 62 -2.02 2.20 -1.71
C LEU A 62 -1.66 1.15 -0.64
N VAL A 63 -0.37 0.85 -0.55
CA VAL A 63 0.16 -0.11 0.43
C VAL A 63 1.09 0.61 1.39
N SER A 64 0.96 0.28 2.68
CA SER A 64 1.90 0.78 3.70
C SER A 64 3.22 0.02 3.55
N ARG A 65 4.31 0.71 3.23
CA ARG A 65 5.65 0.15 3.41
C ARG A 65 5.81 -0.15 4.89
N LYS A 66 5.79 -1.43 5.27
CA LYS A 66 6.41 -1.83 6.52
C LYS A 66 7.88 -1.50 6.37
N ILE A 67 8.32 -0.39 6.96
CA ILE A 67 9.73 -0.07 7.07
C ILE A 67 10.27 -1.13 8.03
N THR A 68 10.64 -2.29 7.50
CA THR A 68 11.56 -3.15 8.22
C THR A 68 12.86 -2.36 8.30
N PRO A 69 13.37 -2.01 9.49
CA PRO A 69 14.69 -1.41 9.57
C PRO A 69 15.63 -2.37 8.83
N ARG A 70 16.29 -1.88 7.79
CA ARG A 70 17.40 -2.59 7.16
C ARG A 70 18.38 -2.87 8.30
N LYS A 71 18.42 -4.10 8.81
CA LYS A 71 19.49 -4.52 9.70
C LYS A 71 20.78 -4.34 8.90
N LYS A 72 21.61 -3.43 9.37
CA LYS A 72 22.92 -3.12 8.81
C LYS A 72 23.84 -4.32 9.00
#